data_AF-A0A949X883-F1
#
_entry.id   AF-A0A949X883-F1
#
_cell.length_a   1.000
_cell.length_b   1.000
_cell.length_c   1.000
_cell.angle_alpha   90.00
_cell.angle_beta   90.00
_cell.angle_gamma   90.00
#
_symmetry.space_group_name_H-M   'P 1'
#
loop_
_entity.id
_entity.type
_entity.pdbx_description
1 polymer ?
#
loop_
_entity_poly.entity_id
_entity_poly.type
_entity_poly.pdbx_seq_one_letter_code
_entity_poly.pdbx_strand_id
1 'polypeptide(L)'
;MITLGNRSFAGPFLLPLWSPPRTAGVYAVMVPGWRLLTFRALHFGHAETFSIETIRKSSRYAEWISVAGTDWNLYVATHDLANSTESERLSVEREVTREYRPEFSAPVTHPELPGLRTMLLARSLRGGSSE
;
A
#
# COMPACT_ATOMS: atom_id res chain seq x y z
N MET A 1 -17.46 -10.48 2.81
CA MET A 1 -16.78 -10.11 4.06
C MET A 1 -15.61 -11.05 4.23
N ILE A 2 -14.44 -10.51 4.54
CA ILE A 2 -13.22 -11.27 4.81
C ILE A 2 -12.64 -10.84 6.14
N THR A 3 -11.85 -11.72 6.77
CA THR A 3 -11.17 -11.42 8.03
C THR A 3 -9.69 -11.19 7.75
N LEU A 4 -9.17 -10.05 8.18
CA LEU A 4 -7.75 -9.68 8.10
C LEU A 4 -7.28 -9.31 9.50
N GLY A 5 -6.33 -10.08 10.05
CA GLY A 5 -6.03 -10.06 11.49
C GLY A 5 -7.29 -10.39 12.29
N ASN A 6 -7.58 -9.61 13.33
CA ASN A 6 -8.80 -9.73 14.14
C ASN A 6 -9.96 -8.84 13.69
N ARG A 7 -9.94 -8.29 12.47
CA ARG A 7 -10.95 -7.34 11.99
C ARG A 7 -11.65 -7.85 10.74
N SER A 8 -12.93 -7.52 10.62
CA SER A 8 -13.77 -7.86 9.46
C SER A 8 -13.76 -6.72 8.44
N PHE A 9 -13.52 -7.06 7.18
CA PHE A 9 -13.50 -6.13 6.06
C PHE A 9 -14.58 -6.50 5.02
N ALA A 10 -15.22 -5.50 4.45
CA ALA A 10 -16.06 -5.61 3.27
C ALA A 10 -15.19 -5.74 2.01
N GLY A 11 -15.55 -6.65 1.10
CA GLY A 11 -14.76 -6.99 -0.08
C GLY A 11 -14.21 -8.42 -0.04
N PRO A 12 -13.13 -8.71 -0.81
CA PRO A 12 -12.35 -7.78 -1.63
C PRO A 12 -13.05 -7.37 -2.93
N PHE A 13 -12.86 -6.12 -3.36
CA PHE A 13 -13.40 -5.55 -4.59
C PHE A 13 -12.28 -5.21 -5.56
N LEU A 14 -12.49 -5.45 -6.86
CA LEU A 14 -11.51 -5.11 -7.90
C LEU A 14 -11.35 -3.59 -7.99
N LEU A 15 -10.13 -3.06 -7.85
CA LEU A 15 -9.88 -1.63 -7.67
C LEU A 15 -10.48 -0.75 -8.79
N PRO A 16 -10.30 -1.04 -10.10
CA PRO A 16 -10.93 -0.28 -11.18
C PRO A 16 -12.47 -0.26 -11.17
N LEU A 17 -13.11 -1.27 -10.58
CA LEU A 17 -14.58 -1.42 -10.55
C LEU A 17 -15.18 -1.15 -9.16
N TRP A 18 -14.34 -0.81 -8.19
CA TRP A 18 -14.76 -0.63 -6.82
C TRP A 18 -15.59 0.65 -6.70
N SER A 19 -16.79 0.52 -6.13
CA SER A 19 -17.63 1.65 -5.74
C SER A 19 -17.40 1.94 -4.26
N PRO A 20 -16.54 2.92 -3.91
CA PRO A 20 -16.13 3.16 -2.53
C PRO A 20 -17.30 3.70 -1.69
N PRO A 21 -17.50 3.19 -0.46
CA PRO A 21 -18.46 3.79 0.46
C PRO A 21 -17.97 5.17 0.92
N ARG A 22 -18.87 6.13 1.07
CA ARG A 22 -18.55 7.49 1.55
C ARG A 22 -18.43 7.51 3.08
N THR A 23 -17.54 6.70 3.62
CA THR A 23 -17.28 6.62 5.05
C THR A 23 -15.79 6.69 5.35
N ALA A 24 -15.47 7.00 6.60
CA ALA A 24 -14.11 6.95 7.12
C ALA A 24 -13.79 5.52 7.56
N GLY A 25 -12.51 5.13 7.47
CA GLY A 25 -12.10 3.83 7.96
C GLY A 25 -10.72 3.39 7.52
N VAL A 26 -10.48 2.09 7.66
CA VAL A 26 -9.24 1.43 7.26
C VAL A 26 -9.50 0.65 5.98
N TYR A 27 -8.58 0.68 5.04
CA TYR A 27 -8.61 -0.13 3.83
C TYR A 27 -7.39 -1.06 3.77
N ALA A 28 -7.57 -2.19 3.10
CA ALA A 28 -6.51 -3.12 2.75
C ALA A 28 -6.34 -3.13 1.23
N VAL A 29 -5.13 -2.93 0.74
CA VAL A 29 -4.77 -3.16 -0.68
C VAL A 29 -4.27 -4.59 -0.80
N MET A 30 -4.81 -5.33 -1.76
CA MET A 30 -4.65 -6.76 -1.86
C MET A 30 -4.39 -7.20 -3.30
N VAL A 31 -3.87 -8.41 -3.45
CA VAL A 31 -3.67 -9.10 -4.73
C VAL A 31 -4.07 -10.57 -4.62
N PRO A 32 -4.42 -11.24 -5.72
CA PRO A 32 -4.72 -12.66 -5.72
C PRO A 32 -3.56 -13.49 -5.17
N GLY A 33 -3.86 -14.44 -4.30
CA GLY A 33 -2.90 -15.41 -3.78
C GLY A 33 -2.63 -16.54 -4.78
N TRP A 34 -1.74 -17.46 -4.39
CA TRP A 34 -1.36 -18.61 -5.23
C TRP A 34 -2.47 -19.67 -5.35
N ARG A 35 -3.42 -19.69 -4.41
CA ARG A 35 -4.62 -20.54 -4.46
C ARG A 35 -5.80 -19.78 -5.02
N LEU A 36 -6.67 -20.49 -5.73
CA LEU A 36 -7.95 -19.94 -6.19
C LEU A 36 -8.72 -19.31 -5.03
N LEU A 37 -9.30 -18.14 -5.29
CA LEU A 37 -10.13 -17.38 -4.35
C LEU A 37 -9.43 -16.98 -3.05
N THR A 38 -8.10 -17.02 -3.01
CA THR A 38 -7.32 -16.45 -1.91
C THR A 38 -6.78 -15.09 -2.29
N PHE A 39 -6.66 -14.21 -1.30
CA PHE A 39 -6.10 -12.87 -1.46
C PHE A 39 -5.08 -12.63 -0.36
N ARG A 40 -3.99 -11.94 -0.68
CA ARG A 40 -3.01 -11.46 0.30
C ARG A 40 -3.05 -9.93 0.35
N ALA A 41 -3.01 -9.36 1.53
CA ALA A 41 -2.88 -7.92 1.71
C ALA A 41 -1.42 -7.50 1.55
N LEU A 42 -1.21 -6.51 0.69
CA LEU A 42 0.08 -5.85 0.47
C LEU A 42 0.28 -4.70 1.45
N HIS A 43 -0.79 -4.03 1.85
CA HIS A 43 -0.74 -2.83 2.66
C HIS A 43 -2.08 -2.58 3.36
N PHE A 44 -2.03 -1.94 4.52
CA PHE A 44 -3.19 -1.33 5.16
C PHE A 44 -2.95 0.17 5.30
N GLY A 45 -3.99 0.96 5.02
CA GLY A 45 -3.97 2.40 5.24
C GLY A 45 -5.32 2.86 5.79
N HIS A 46 -5.40 4.12 6.21
CA HIS A 46 -6.65 4.74 6.62
C HIS A 46 -7.03 5.93 5.74
N ALA A 47 -8.32 6.26 5.74
CA ALA A 47 -8.86 7.41 5.04
C ALA A 47 -10.05 8.01 5.79
N GLU A 48 -10.23 9.33 5.67
CA GLU A 48 -11.46 10.02 6.11
C GLU A 48 -12.62 9.78 5.14
N THR A 49 -12.32 9.58 3.86
CA THR A 49 -13.29 9.13 2.86
C THR A 49 -12.60 8.21 1.88
N PHE A 50 -13.16 7.02 1.70
CA PHE A 50 -12.65 6.08 0.71
C PHE A 50 -12.83 6.61 -0.72
N SER A 51 -11.77 6.51 -1.52
CA SER A 51 -11.83 6.77 -2.94
C SER A 51 -10.75 6.01 -3.68
N ILE A 52 -10.97 5.69 -4.96
CA ILE A 52 -9.93 5.12 -5.83
C ILE A 52 -8.71 6.06 -5.91
N GLU A 53 -8.96 7.37 -5.95
CA GLU A 53 -7.91 8.39 -5.99
C GLU A 53 -7.03 8.39 -4.74
N THR A 54 -7.61 8.14 -3.56
CA THR A 54 -6.85 8.00 -2.31
C THR A 54 -5.86 6.83 -2.41
N ILE A 55 -6.29 5.71 -2.99
CA ILE A 55 -5.43 4.54 -3.21
C ILE A 55 -4.35 4.84 -4.24
N ARG A 56 -4.71 5.47 -5.36
CA ARG A 56 -3.77 5.81 -6.45
C ARG A 56 -2.73 6.87 -6.08
N LYS A 57 -3.08 7.80 -5.17
CA LYS A 57 -2.16 8.84 -4.66
C LYS A 57 -1.20 8.34 -3.59
N SER A 58 -1.37 7.09 -3.12
CA SER A 58 -0.42 6.48 -2.19
C SER A 58 0.99 6.49 -2.78
N SER A 59 1.99 6.86 -1.97
CA SER A 59 3.40 6.79 -2.35
C SER A 59 3.86 5.37 -2.70
N ARG A 60 3.13 4.35 -2.24
CA ARG A 60 3.40 2.93 -2.50
C ARG A 60 2.65 2.35 -3.70
N TYR A 61 1.82 3.15 -4.39
CA TYR A 61 1.00 2.65 -5.49
C TYR A 61 1.84 1.97 -6.59
N ALA A 62 2.99 2.56 -6.94
CA ALA A 62 3.90 1.99 -7.93
C ALA A 62 4.46 0.60 -7.52
N GLU A 63 4.74 0.39 -6.23
CA GLU A 63 5.20 -0.90 -5.71
C GLU A 63 4.07 -1.94 -5.72
N TRP A 64 2.84 -1.53 -5.42
CA TRP A 64 1.70 -2.44 -5.50
C TRP A 64 1.46 -2.91 -6.94
N ILE A 65 1.60 -1.99 -7.91
CA ILE A 65 1.50 -2.32 -9.32
C ILE A 65 2.65 -3.22 -9.78
N SER A 66 3.88 -3.03 -9.30
CA SER A 66 4.99 -3.92 -9.66
C SER A 66 4.74 -5.36 -9.19
N VAL A 67 4.08 -5.55 -8.05
CA VAL A 67 3.66 -6.87 -7.55
C VAL A 67 2.43 -7.41 -8.29
N ALA A 68 1.44 -6.57 -8.58
CA ALA A 68 0.17 -6.99 -9.21
C ALA A 68 0.27 -7.16 -10.73
N GLY A 69 1.25 -6.52 -11.37
CA GLY A 69 1.41 -6.38 -12.83
C GLY A 69 0.47 -5.34 -13.46
N THR A 70 -0.73 -5.16 -12.90
CA THR A 70 -1.75 -4.21 -13.39
C THR A 70 -2.72 -3.86 -12.25
N ASP A 71 -3.40 -2.71 -12.36
CA ASP A 71 -4.46 -2.34 -11.41
C ASP A 71 -5.70 -3.25 -11.53
N TRP A 72 -5.87 -3.97 -12.64
CA TRP A 72 -6.86 -5.05 -12.81
C TRP A 72 -6.58 -6.31 -11.98
N ASN A 73 -5.44 -6.36 -11.27
CA ASN A 73 -5.12 -7.38 -10.28
C ASN A 73 -5.02 -6.80 -8.86
N LEU A 74 -5.29 -5.50 -8.67
CA LEU A 74 -5.38 -4.89 -7.37
C LEU A 74 -6.81 -4.96 -6.84
N TYR A 75 -6.92 -5.37 -5.59
CA TYR A 75 -8.18 -5.47 -4.89
C TYR A 75 -8.13 -4.61 -3.63
N VAL A 76 -9.30 -4.14 -3.21
CA VAL A 76 -9.46 -3.37 -1.97
C VAL A 76 -10.49 -4.04 -1.08
N ALA A 77 -10.22 -4.05 0.21
CA ALA A 77 -11.21 -4.36 1.24
C ALA A 77 -11.27 -3.22 2.25
N THR A 78 -12.44 -2.92 2.82
CA THR A 78 -12.60 -1.80 3.77
C THR A 78 -13.21 -2.23 5.10
N HIS A 79 -12.70 -1.68 6.18
CA HIS A 79 -13.25 -1.75 7.52
C HIS A 79 -13.81 -0.38 7.87
N ASP A 80 -15.13 -0.30 7.97
CA ASP A 80 -15.83 0.94 8.25
C ASP A 80 -15.61 1.39 9.69
N LEU A 81 -15.25 2.66 9.86
CA LEU A 81 -15.11 3.34 11.14
C LEU A 81 -15.78 4.71 11.03
N ALA A 82 -17.05 4.72 10.65
CA ALA A 82 -17.84 5.95 10.57
C ALA A 82 -17.73 6.77 11.86
N ASN A 83 -17.59 8.09 11.71
CA ASN A 83 -17.41 9.06 12.81
C ASN A 83 -16.16 8.88 13.68
N SER A 84 -15.21 8.04 13.27
CA SER A 84 -13.91 7.93 13.95
C SER A 84 -13.06 9.19 13.76
N THR A 85 -12.20 9.44 14.72
CA THR A 85 -11.08 10.36 14.61
C THR A 85 -9.94 9.72 13.80
N GLU A 86 -9.01 10.55 13.30
CA GLU A 86 -7.82 10.05 12.62
C GLU A 86 -6.97 9.14 13.53
N SER A 87 -6.85 9.50 14.81
CA SER A 87 -6.08 8.72 15.79
C SER A 87 -6.64 7.32 16.00
N GLU A 88 -7.97 7.18 16.07
CA GLU A 88 -8.64 5.88 16.18
C GLU A 88 -8.40 5.02 14.93
N ARG A 89 -8.54 5.60 13.73
CA ARG A 89 -8.26 4.87 12.48
C ARG A 89 -6.81 4.42 12.40
N LEU A 90 -5.87 5.30 12.75
CA LEU A 90 -4.46 4.97 12.79
C LEU A 90 -4.14 3.87 13.81
N SER A 91 -4.83 3.86 14.96
CA SER A 91 -4.71 2.78 15.95
C SER A 91 -5.16 1.44 15.37
N VAL A 92 -6.31 1.41 14.68
CA VAL A 92 -6.83 0.19 14.03
C VAL A 92 -5.93 -0.27 12.88
N GLU A 93 -5.43 0.65 12.05
CA GLU A 93 -4.48 0.35 10.99
C GLU A 93 -3.21 -0.31 11.55
N ARG A 94 -2.64 0.26 12.63
CA ARG A 94 -1.44 -0.29 13.28
C ARG A 94 -1.71 -1.67 13.91
N GLU A 95 -2.87 -1.85 14.52
CA GLU A 95 -3.29 -3.13 15.09
C GLU A 95 -3.34 -4.22 14.02
N VAL A 96 -4.09 -3.99 12.93
CA VAL A 96 -4.23 -4.99 11.85
C VAL A 96 -2.90 -5.23 11.12
N THR A 97 -2.10 -4.18 10.91
CA THR A 97 -0.79 -4.29 10.27
C THR A 97 0.16 -5.15 11.11
N ARG A 98 0.18 -4.96 12.43
CA ARG A 98 1.03 -5.73 13.35
C ARG A 98 0.66 -7.22 13.36
N GLU A 99 -0.63 -7.51 13.30
CA GLU A 99 -1.14 -8.88 13.34
C GLU A 99 -0.97 -9.60 12.00
N TYR A 100 -1.35 -8.94 10.91
CA TYR A 100 -1.31 -9.52 9.57
C TYR A 100 0.13 -9.59 8.99
N ARG A 101 0.98 -8.61 9.30
CA ARG A 101 2.34 -8.44 8.77
C ARG A 101 2.40 -8.40 7.23
N PRO A 102 1.79 -7.40 6.59
CA PRO A 102 1.78 -7.29 5.14
C PRO A 102 3.15 -6.95 4.57
N GLU A 103 3.36 -7.22 3.28
CA GLU A 103 4.64 -7.04 2.58
C GLU A 103 5.15 -5.59 2.63
N PHE A 104 4.26 -4.60 2.52
CA PHE A 104 4.61 -3.18 2.53
C PHE A 104 4.17 -2.46 3.82
N SER A 105 4.52 -3.02 4.98
CA SER A 105 4.23 -2.42 6.31
C SER A 105 5.26 -1.40 6.79
N ALA A 106 6.50 -1.43 6.28
CA ALA A 106 7.55 -0.51 6.69
C ALA A 106 7.29 0.92 6.17
N PRO A 107 7.95 1.97 6.69
CA PRO A 107 7.98 3.28 6.03
C PRO A 107 8.65 3.18 4.66
N VAL A 108 8.23 3.98 3.68
CA VAL A 108 8.96 4.09 2.41
C VAL A 108 10.30 4.76 2.72
N THR A 109 11.40 4.01 2.61
CA THR A 109 12.73 4.62 2.65
C THR A 109 12.96 5.23 1.28
N HIS A 110 12.92 6.56 1.18
CA HIS A 110 13.43 7.21 -0.02
C HIS A 110 14.92 6.84 -0.12
N PRO A 111 15.38 6.17 -1.20
CA PRO A 111 16.81 6.04 -1.40
C PRO A 111 17.37 7.46 -1.53
N GLU A 112 18.15 7.87 -0.54
CA GLU A 112 18.98 9.07 -0.62
C GLU A 112 19.72 8.99 -1.96
N LEU A 113 19.36 9.83 -2.92
CA LEU A 113 20.12 9.94 -4.16
C LEU A 113 21.55 10.28 -3.73
N PRO A 114 22.57 9.50 -4.15
CA PRO A 114 23.94 9.80 -3.77
C PRO A 114 24.21 11.26 -4.13
N GLY A 115 24.59 12.07 -3.14
CA GLY A 115 24.70 13.51 -3.31
C GLY A 115 25.56 13.87 -4.53
N LEU A 116 25.32 15.05 -5.11
CA LEU A 116 26.01 15.55 -6.32
C LEU A 116 27.53 15.34 -6.28
N ARG A 117 28.15 15.51 -5.10
CA ARG A 117 29.58 15.23 -4.88
C ARG A 117 29.96 13.78 -5.13
N THR A 118 29.18 12.83 -4.63
CA THR A 118 29.39 11.40 -4.80
C THR A 118 29.25 10.99 -6.28
N MET A 119 28.27 11.57 -6.99
CA MET A 119 28.12 11.32 -8.43
C MET A 119 29.28 11.91 -9.25
N LEU A 120 29.76 13.11 -8.90
CA LEU A 120 30.90 13.75 -9.56
C LEU A 120 32.21 12.98 -9.33
N LEU A 121 32.43 12.49 -8.11
CA LEU A 121 33.59 11.64 -7.78
C LEU A 121 33.55 10.32 -8.56
N ALA A 122 32.40 9.64 -8.60
CA ALA A 122 32.25 8.39 -9.36
C ALA A 122 32.40 8.58 -10.87
N ARG A 123 32.12 9.77 -11.40
CA ARG A 123 32.38 10.12 -12.80
C ARG A 123 33.86 10.38 -13.06
N SER A 124 34.54 11.06 -12.14
CA SER A 124 35.98 11.31 -12.25
C SER A 124 36.82 10.04 -12.18
N LEU A 125 36.42 9.07 -11.36
CA LEU A 125 37.11 7.77 -11.25
C LEU A 125 36.97 6.89 -12.50
N ARG A 126 35.88 7.05 -13.27
CA ARG A 126 35.65 6.31 -14.52
C ARG A 126 36.36 6.91 -15.74
N GLY A 127 36.85 8.14 -15.65
CA GLY A 127 37.58 8.81 -16.73
C GLY A 127 39.10 8.60 -16.71
N GLY A 128 39.64 7.92 -15.69
CA GLY A 128 41.09 7.78 -15.47
C GLY A 128 41.71 6.46 -15.95
N SER A 129 40.99 5.65 -16.74
CA SER A 129 41.48 4.35 -17.23
C SER A 129 41.61 4.36 -18.75
N SER A 130 42.40 5.30 -19.27
CA SER A 130 42.90 5.29 -20.65
C SER A 130 44.27 5.96 -20.67
N GLU A 131 45.30 5.23 -20.24
CA GLU A 131 46.70 5.36 -20.70
C GLU A 131 47.49 4.10 -20.33
#